data_AF-A0A7X6TKI9-F1
#
_entry.id   AF-A0A7X6TKI9-F1
#
_cell.length_a   1.000
_cell.length_b   1.000
_cell.length_c   1.000
_cell.angle_alpha   90.00
_cell.angle_beta   90.00
_cell.angle_gamma   90.00
#
_symmetry.space_group_name_H-M   'P 1'
#
loop_
_entity.id
_entity.type
_entity.pdbx_description
1 polymer ?
#
loop_
_entity_poly.entity_id
_entity_poly.type
_entity_poly.pdbx_seq_one_letter_code
_entity_poly.pdbx_strand_id
1 'polypeptide(L)'
;AMAYKRNPMRSERMTGLARKLMGLPANFAATAANQWFERTLDDSAIRRMDLAQAFLLTDAILKLYINITADMVVYPKQIEKHLLAELPFMATEKILMACVERGKSRQEMHEVIREHSVAAGLDVKNQGVDNNLLARLASDSRVPFDQDELLGLVSNFQQFTGRAAEQTSEFLDEVVHPVLRKYSDLCGDIDASLQV
;
A
#
# COMPACT_ATOMS: atom_id res chain seq x y z
N ALA A 1 16.63 -21.52 -14.62
CA ALA A 1 16.30 -20.52 -13.58
C ALA A 1 15.39 -19.45 -14.18
N MET A 2 14.30 -19.05 -13.52
CA MET A 2 13.32 -18.07 -14.05
C MET A 2 13.82 -16.63 -13.85
N ALA A 3 14.54 -16.06 -14.82
CA ALA A 3 15.17 -14.75 -14.70
C ALA A 3 14.17 -13.59 -14.43
N TYR A 4 12.92 -13.70 -14.88
CA TYR A 4 11.87 -12.69 -14.67
C TYR A 4 11.22 -12.77 -13.29
N LYS A 5 11.36 -13.90 -12.57
CA LYS A 5 10.66 -14.14 -11.30
C LYS A 5 11.60 -13.85 -10.13
N ARG A 6 11.33 -12.74 -9.43
CA ARG A 6 11.99 -12.40 -8.17
C ARG A 6 11.05 -12.70 -7.00
N ASN A 7 11.57 -13.35 -5.96
CA ASN A 7 10.81 -13.66 -4.74
C ASN A 7 11.22 -12.70 -3.61
N PRO A 8 10.30 -12.23 -2.76
CA PRO A 8 10.59 -11.32 -1.66
C PRO A 8 11.18 -12.04 -0.43
N MET A 9 12.23 -12.86 -0.63
CA MET A 9 12.77 -13.78 0.39
C MET A 9 13.20 -13.09 1.68
N ARG A 10 13.71 -11.84 1.59
CA ARG A 10 14.11 -11.05 2.77
C ARG A 10 12.89 -10.65 3.60
N SER A 11 11.82 -10.19 2.96
CA SER A 11 10.55 -9.85 3.62
C SER A 11 9.86 -11.09 4.20
N GLU A 12 9.91 -12.23 3.52
CA GLU A 12 9.41 -13.51 4.03
C GLU A 12 10.16 -13.95 5.28
N ARG A 13 11.50 -13.85 5.27
CA ARG A 13 12.33 -14.13 6.45
C ARG A 13 12.01 -13.18 7.60
N MET A 14 11.93 -11.88 7.33
CA MET A 14 11.58 -10.87 8.34
C MET A 14 10.23 -11.20 9.01
N THR A 15 9.24 -11.61 8.21
CA THR A 15 7.92 -12.03 8.70
C THR A 15 8.00 -13.26 9.60
N GLY A 16 8.82 -14.26 9.23
CA GLY A 16 9.04 -15.46 10.05
C GLY A 16 9.66 -15.15 11.42
N LEU A 17 10.69 -14.29 11.45
CA LEU A 17 11.35 -13.88 12.68
C LEU A 17 10.41 -13.02 13.56
N ALA A 18 9.69 -12.08 12.95
CA ALA A 18 8.71 -11.25 13.66
C ALA A 18 7.61 -12.10 14.31
N ARG A 19 7.10 -13.12 13.61
CA ARG A 19 6.11 -14.05 14.17
C ARG A 19 6.64 -14.77 15.41
N LYS A 20 7.90 -15.22 15.40
CA LYS A 20 8.52 -15.86 16.58
C LYS A 20 8.65 -14.86 17.73
N LEU A 21 9.11 -13.63 17.46
CA LEU A 21 9.27 -12.58 18.47
C LEU A 21 7.92 -12.23 19.13
N MET A 22 6.86 -12.08 18.34
CA MET A 22 5.50 -11.79 18.81
C MET A 22 4.93 -12.89 19.72
N GLY A 23 5.46 -14.12 19.67
CA GLY A 23 5.05 -15.21 20.54
C GLY A 23 5.70 -15.22 21.92
N LEU A 24 6.85 -14.55 22.10
CA LEU A 24 7.59 -14.56 23.37
C LEU A 24 6.89 -13.82 24.54
N PRO A 25 6.15 -12.71 24.34
CA PRO A 25 5.47 -12.00 25.43
C PRO A 25 4.56 -12.89 26.30
N ALA A 26 3.89 -13.88 25.72
CA ALA A 26 3.02 -14.79 26.46
C ALA A 26 3.79 -15.61 27.51
N ASN A 27 5.01 -16.05 27.18
CA ASN A 27 5.88 -16.78 28.10
C ASN A 27 6.29 -15.91 29.30
N PHE A 28 6.63 -14.64 29.06
CA PHE A 28 6.97 -13.69 30.13
C PHE A 28 5.76 -13.37 31.01
N ALA A 29 4.58 -13.19 30.42
CA ALA A 29 3.35 -12.95 31.16
C ALA A 29 3.02 -14.14 32.09
N ALA A 30 3.11 -15.37 31.57
CA ALA A 30 2.91 -16.58 32.36
C ALA A 30 3.96 -16.73 33.48
N THR A 31 5.22 -16.41 33.20
CA THR A 31 6.30 -16.45 34.20
C THR A 31 6.05 -15.46 35.34
N ALA A 32 5.67 -14.22 35.01
CA ALA A 32 5.40 -13.18 36.00
C ALA A 32 4.19 -13.53 36.88
N ALA A 33 3.12 -14.09 36.28
CA ALA A 33 1.91 -14.47 37.01
C ALA A 33 2.12 -15.62 38.02
N ASN A 34 3.16 -16.43 37.84
CA ASN A 34 3.42 -17.63 38.65
C ASN A 34 4.58 -17.48 39.65
N GLN A 35 5.16 -16.28 39.81
CA GLN A 35 6.15 -16.04 40.86
C GLN A 35 5.48 -16.02 42.25
N TRP A 36 5.95 -16.86 43.17
CA TRP A 36 5.39 -16.94 44.52
C TRP A 36 6.23 -16.18 45.55
N PHE A 37 5.56 -15.34 46.34
CA PHE A 37 6.11 -14.52 47.42
C PHE A 37 7.37 -13.73 46.99
N GLU A 38 8.50 -13.90 47.68
CA GLU A 38 9.71 -13.12 47.40
C GLU A 38 10.41 -13.53 46.10
N ARG A 39 10.35 -14.83 45.73
CA ARG A 39 10.91 -15.39 44.47
C ARG A 39 10.72 -16.92 44.38
N THR A 40 10.41 -17.43 43.19
CA THR A 40 10.58 -18.85 42.81
C THR A 40 11.53 -19.00 41.63
N LEU A 41 12.32 -20.09 41.57
CA LEU A 41 13.43 -20.24 40.62
C LEU A 41 13.03 -20.76 39.23
N ASP A 42 11.76 -21.06 39.02
CA ASP A 42 11.19 -21.51 37.74
C ASP A 42 11.31 -20.46 36.62
N ASP A 43 11.54 -19.18 36.97
CA ASP A 43 11.82 -18.09 36.03
C ASP A 43 13.20 -18.20 35.36
N SER A 44 14.17 -18.87 35.99
CA SER A 44 15.58 -18.85 35.58
C SER A 44 15.79 -19.43 34.19
N ALA A 45 15.22 -20.61 33.91
CA ALA A 45 15.45 -21.30 32.64
C ALA A 45 14.80 -20.54 31.46
N ILE A 46 13.54 -20.13 31.62
CA ILE A 46 12.80 -19.44 30.56
C ILE A 46 13.40 -18.07 30.25
N ARG A 47 13.83 -17.30 31.26
CA ARG A 47 14.48 -15.99 31.06
C ARG A 47 15.81 -16.11 30.33
N ARG A 48 16.60 -17.17 30.57
CA ARG A 48 17.87 -17.41 29.86
C ARG A 48 17.67 -17.64 28.36
N MET A 49 16.57 -18.29 27.98
CA MET A 49 16.24 -18.57 26.58
C MET A 49 15.57 -17.36 25.93
N ASP A 50 14.46 -16.92 26.49
CA ASP A 50 13.55 -16.00 25.81
C ASP A 50 14.08 -14.57 25.79
N LEU A 51 14.80 -14.11 26.82
CA LEU A 51 15.37 -12.76 26.81
C LEU A 51 16.41 -12.63 25.70
N ALA A 52 17.39 -13.55 25.65
CA ALA A 52 18.41 -13.53 24.62
C ALA A 52 17.81 -13.67 23.21
N GLN A 53 16.84 -14.57 23.04
CA GLN A 53 16.13 -14.73 21.77
C GLN A 53 15.38 -13.46 21.36
N ALA A 54 14.69 -12.79 22.29
CA ALA A 54 13.94 -11.57 21.98
C ALA A 54 14.84 -10.47 21.39
N PHE A 55 16.00 -10.23 22.02
CA PHE A 55 16.97 -9.24 21.53
C PHE A 55 17.58 -9.65 20.19
N LEU A 56 18.00 -10.91 20.02
CA LEU A 56 18.58 -11.41 18.76
C LEU A 56 17.57 -11.39 17.60
N LEU A 57 16.32 -11.73 17.86
CA LEU A 57 15.25 -11.65 16.85
C LEU A 57 15.01 -10.20 16.45
N THR A 58 14.91 -9.29 17.42
CA THR A 58 14.71 -7.87 17.15
C THR A 58 15.85 -7.28 16.31
N ASP A 59 17.10 -7.56 16.69
CA ASP A 59 18.29 -7.13 15.92
C ASP A 59 18.26 -7.67 14.48
N ALA A 60 17.97 -8.96 14.31
CA ALA A 60 17.89 -9.57 12.98
C ALA A 60 16.75 -8.98 12.13
N ILE A 61 15.60 -8.69 12.72
CA ILE A 61 14.45 -8.06 12.04
C ILE A 61 14.82 -6.65 11.59
N LEU A 62 15.41 -5.83 12.46
CA LEU A 62 15.77 -4.45 12.14
C LEU A 62 16.86 -4.39 11.05
N LYS A 63 17.85 -5.30 11.08
CA LYS A 63 18.86 -5.43 10.01
C LYS A 63 18.24 -5.80 8.67
N LEU A 64 17.29 -6.73 8.66
CA LEU A 64 16.54 -7.07 7.45
C LEU A 64 15.72 -5.88 6.94
N TYR A 65 15.07 -5.15 7.85
CA TYR A 65 14.26 -4.00 7.50
C TYR A 65 15.09 -2.91 6.82
N ILE A 66 16.23 -2.52 7.42
CA ILE A 66 17.18 -1.56 6.84
C ILE A 66 17.61 -1.99 5.44
N ASN A 67 17.98 -3.26 5.27
CA ASN A 67 18.42 -3.74 3.95
C ASN A 67 17.29 -3.79 2.92
N ILE A 68 16.06 -4.09 3.32
CA ILE A 68 14.90 -4.06 2.41
C ILE A 68 14.60 -2.63 1.97
N THR A 69 14.62 -1.67 2.90
CA THR A 69 14.30 -0.27 2.60
C THR A 69 15.39 0.43 1.80
N ALA A 70 16.67 0.09 2.02
CA ALA A 70 17.79 0.67 1.26
C ALA A 70 17.86 0.17 -0.20
N ASP A 71 17.48 -1.09 -0.45
CA ASP A 71 17.48 -1.69 -1.79
C ASP A 71 16.08 -1.67 -2.46
N MET A 72 15.17 -0.80 -2.01
CA MET A 72 13.79 -0.79 -2.50
C MET A 72 13.72 -0.19 -3.91
N VAL A 73 13.17 -0.96 -4.85
CA VAL A 73 12.96 -0.56 -6.25
C VAL A 73 11.48 -0.37 -6.52
N VAL A 74 11.12 0.78 -7.08
CA VAL A 74 9.76 1.09 -7.51
C VAL A 74 9.68 1.07 -9.04
N TYR A 75 8.53 0.64 -9.59
CA TYR A 75 8.31 0.56 -11.04
C TYR A 75 7.13 1.47 -11.45
N PRO A 76 7.35 2.78 -11.67
CA PRO A 76 6.28 3.74 -11.95
C PRO A 76 5.39 3.35 -13.13
N LYS A 77 5.97 2.78 -14.20
CA LYS A 77 5.20 2.33 -15.38
C LYS A 77 4.28 1.15 -15.10
N GLN A 78 4.64 0.28 -14.17
CA GLN A 78 3.75 -0.81 -13.75
C GLN A 78 2.61 -0.28 -12.87
N ILE A 79 2.88 0.73 -12.04
CA ILE A 79 1.87 1.43 -11.24
C ILE A 79 0.88 2.14 -12.17
N GLU A 80 1.38 2.94 -13.11
CA GLU A 80 0.58 3.63 -14.14
C GLU A 80 -0.30 2.65 -14.92
N LYS A 81 0.25 1.52 -15.37
CA LYS A 81 -0.53 0.48 -16.05
C LYS A 81 -1.70 -0.04 -15.20
N HIS A 82 -1.45 -0.35 -13.92
CA HIS A 82 -2.51 -0.83 -13.03
C HIS A 82 -3.54 0.26 -12.70
N LEU A 83 -3.10 1.51 -12.54
CA LEU A 83 -4.00 2.63 -12.35
C LEU A 83 -4.92 2.79 -13.57
N LEU A 84 -4.39 2.77 -14.79
CA LEU A 84 -5.19 2.90 -16.02
C LEU A 84 -6.21 1.78 -16.19
N ALA A 85 -5.94 0.57 -15.68
CA ALA A 85 -6.88 -0.55 -15.74
C ALA A 85 -8.12 -0.33 -14.85
N GLU A 86 -7.95 0.35 -13.71
CA GLU A 86 -8.99 0.46 -12.67
C GLU A 86 -9.63 1.86 -12.59
N LEU A 87 -8.86 2.91 -12.88
CA LEU A 87 -9.27 4.30 -12.70
C LEU A 87 -10.50 4.71 -13.50
N PRO A 88 -10.76 4.22 -14.73
CA PRO A 88 -12.01 4.52 -15.43
C PRO A 88 -13.26 4.18 -14.61
N PHE A 89 -13.24 3.07 -13.85
CA PHE A 89 -14.36 2.70 -12.99
C PHE A 89 -14.47 3.61 -11.76
N MET A 90 -13.35 3.97 -11.14
CA MET A 90 -13.32 4.87 -9.99
C MET A 90 -13.68 6.31 -10.35
N ALA A 91 -13.45 6.73 -11.60
CA ALA A 91 -13.72 8.08 -12.09
C ALA A 91 -15.16 8.31 -12.57
N THR A 92 -16.05 7.33 -12.45
CA THR A 92 -17.44 7.40 -12.93
C THR A 92 -18.22 8.59 -12.37
N GLU A 93 -18.07 8.93 -11.08
CA GLU A 93 -18.73 10.13 -10.51
C GLU A 93 -18.14 11.42 -11.10
N LYS A 94 -16.83 11.48 -11.33
CA LYS A 94 -16.19 12.65 -11.94
C LYS A 94 -16.67 12.86 -13.38
N ILE A 95 -16.77 11.78 -14.15
CA ILE A 95 -17.33 11.81 -15.51
C ILE A 95 -18.80 12.22 -15.47
N LEU A 96 -19.58 11.70 -14.52
CA LEU A 96 -20.98 12.09 -14.32
C LEU A 96 -21.11 13.59 -14.04
N MET A 97 -20.30 14.14 -13.14
CA MET A 97 -20.30 15.58 -12.85
C MET A 97 -19.92 16.40 -14.07
N ALA A 98 -18.92 15.97 -14.84
CA ALA A 98 -18.54 16.64 -16.08
C ALA A 98 -19.69 16.61 -17.13
N CYS A 99 -20.47 15.52 -17.21
CA CYS A 99 -21.66 15.47 -18.06
C CYS A 99 -22.73 16.47 -17.60
N VAL A 100 -22.93 16.61 -16.28
CA VAL A 100 -23.88 17.56 -15.69
C VAL A 100 -23.46 19.00 -15.96
N GLU A 101 -22.15 19.31 -15.89
CA GLU A 101 -21.60 20.61 -16.26
C GLU A 101 -21.84 20.95 -17.75
N ARG A 102 -21.94 19.94 -18.61
CA ARG A 102 -22.37 20.08 -20.02
C ARG A 102 -23.91 20.09 -20.20
N GLY A 103 -24.67 20.26 -19.13
CA GLY A 103 -26.12 20.40 -19.15
C GLY A 103 -26.90 19.09 -19.30
N LYS A 104 -26.27 17.92 -19.11
CA LYS A 104 -26.99 16.64 -19.13
C LYS A 104 -27.70 16.37 -17.80
N SER A 105 -28.79 15.62 -17.85
CA SER A 105 -29.48 15.14 -16.64
C SER A 105 -28.59 14.18 -15.86
N ARG A 106 -28.38 14.47 -14.56
CA ARG A 106 -27.61 13.58 -13.67
C ARG A 106 -28.18 12.18 -13.62
N GLN A 107 -29.51 12.05 -13.53
CA GLN A 107 -30.17 10.75 -13.41
C GLN A 107 -30.02 9.91 -14.68
N GLU A 108 -30.15 10.53 -15.85
CA GLU A 108 -29.96 9.85 -17.13
C GLU A 108 -28.49 9.42 -17.30
N MET A 109 -27.54 10.34 -17.07
CA MET A 109 -26.12 10.03 -17.23
C MET A 109 -25.61 9.01 -16.23
N HIS A 110 -26.15 9.00 -15.00
CA HIS A 110 -25.84 7.96 -14.03
C HIS A 110 -26.21 6.58 -14.57
N GLU A 111 -27.40 6.44 -15.16
CA GLU A 111 -27.85 5.17 -15.74
C GLU A 111 -27.01 4.77 -16.96
N VAL A 112 -26.70 5.70 -17.86
CA VAL A 112 -25.82 5.44 -19.02
C VAL A 112 -24.44 4.97 -18.58
N ILE A 113 -23.83 5.65 -17.60
CA ILE A 113 -22.51 5.29 -17.07
C ILE A 113 -22.58 3.93 -16.37
N ARG A 114 -23.67 3.64 -15.64
CA ARG A 114 -23.89 2.35 -14.99
C ARG A 114 -23.98 1.21 -16.00
N GLU A 115 -24.77 1.36 -17.07
CA GLU A 115 -24.90 0.39 -18.17
C GLU A 115 -23.53 0.03 -18.75
N HIS A 116 -22.74 1.04 -19.13
CA HIS A 116 -21.42 0.84 -19.72
C HIS A 116 -20.39 0.31 -18.74
N SER A 117 -20.44 0.72 -17.47
CA SER A 117 -19.55 0.22 -16.42
C SER A 117 -19.78 -1.27 -16.15
N VAL A 118 -21.04 -1.70 -16.10
CA VAL A 118 -21.38 -3.12 -15.94
C VAL A 118 -20.92 -3.92 -17.16
N ALA A 119 -21.17 -3.42 -18.37
CA ALA A 119 -20.77 -4.10 -19.59
C ALA A 119 -19.24 -4.22 -19.73
N ALA A 120 -18.50 -3.13 -19.49
CA ALA A 120 -17.03 -3.16 -19.47
C ALA A 120 -16.48 -4.12 -18.40
N GLY A 121 -17.07 -4.11 -17.20
CA GLY A 121 -16.69 -5.04 -16.14
C GLY A 121 -16.97 -6.51 -16.48
N LEU A 122 -18.04 -6.80 -17.23
CA LEU A 122 -18.32 -8.14 -17.75
C LEU A 122 -17.34 -8.54 -18.85
N ASP A 123 -16.97 -7.62 -19.75
CA ASP A 123 -15.97 -7.87 -20.79
C ASP A 123 -14.62 -8.26 -20.16
N VAL A 124 -14.14 -7.48 -19.19
CA VAL A 124 -12.90 -7.77 -18.45
C VAL A 124 -12.94 -9.15 -17.79
N LYS A 125 -14.04 -9.51 -17.13
CA LYS A 125 -14.16 -10.78 -16.39
C LYS A 125 -14.38 -12.01 -17.28
N ASN A 126 -15.23 -11.89 -18.30
CA ASN A 126 -15.66 -13.02 -19.11
C ASN A 126 -14.76 -13.22 -20.34
N GLN A 127 -14.13 -12.16 -20.83
CA GLN A 127 -13.34 -12.18 -22.07
C GLN A 127 -11.85 -11.93 -21.82
N GLY A 128 -11.46 -11.44 -20.63
CA GLY A 128 -10.06 -11.20 -20.29
C GLY A 128 -9.43 -10.05 -21.07
N VAL A 129 -10.24 -9.11 -21.56
CA VAL A 129 -9.79 -7.91 -22.28
C VAL A 129 -9.45 -6.77 -21.32
N ASP A 130 -8.69 -5.79 -21.80
CA ASP A 130 -8.42 -4.55 -21.06
C ASP A 130 -9.72 -3.75 -20.86
N ASN A 131 -9.72 -2.91 -19.81
CA ASN A 131 -10.85 -2.03 -19.50
C ASN A 131 -11.13 -1.08 -20.67
N ASN A 132 -12.33 -1.21 -21.26
CA ASN A 132 -12.78 -0.44 -22.42
C ASN A 132 -13.84 0.62 -22.07
N LEU A 133 -14.09 0.92 -20.79
CA LEU A 133 -15.18 1.80 -20.36
C LEU A 133 -15.17 3.17 -21.06
N LEU A 134 -14.02 3.83 -21.13
CA LEU A 134 -13.94 5.16 -21.77
C LEU A 134 -14.28 5.10 -23.26
N ALA A 135 -13.83 4.07 -23.96
CA ALA A 135 -14.15 3.86 -25.37
C ALA A 135 -15.65 3.58 -25.57
N ARG A 136 -16.27 2.81 -24.67
CA ARG A 136 -17.72 2.54 -24.68
C ARG A 136 -18.53 3.81 -24.47
N LEU A 137 -18.12 4.64 -23.50
CA LEU A 137 -18.76 5.93 -23.23
C LEU A 137 -18.61 6.91 -24.40
N ALA A 138 -17.41 7.04 -24.98
CA ALA A 138 -17.17 7.90 -26.14
C ALA A 138 -17.97 7.48 -27.39
N SER A 139 -18.32 6.20 -27.50
CA SER A 139 -19.10 5.66 -28.62
C SER A 139 -20.62 5.85 -28.45
N ASP A 140 -21.08 6.24 -27.25
CA ASP A 140 -22.49 6.45 -26.96
C ASP A 140 -22.87 7.92 -27.20
N SER A 141 -23.74 8.18 -28.17
CA SER A 141 -24.18 9.54 -28.53
C SER A 141 -24.89 10.29 -27.40
N ARG A 142 -25.32 9.60 -26.33
CA ARG A 142 -25.89 10.23 -25.12
C ARG A 142 -24.81 10.95 -24.31
N VAL A 143 -23.56 10.47 -24.34
CA VAL A 143 -22.41 11.02 -23.63
C VAL A 143 -21.82 12.19 -24.42
N PRO A 144 -21.68 13.39 -23.82
CA PRO A 144 -21.26 14.59 -24.54
C PRO A 144 -19.73 14.73 -24.65
N PHE A 145 -18.97 13.63 -24.59
CA PHE A 145 -17.51 13.65 -24.58
C PHE A 145 -16.96 12.70 -25.63
N ASP A 146 -15.91 13.12 -26.32
CA ASP A 146 -15.11 12.20 -27.12
C ASP A 146 -14.09 11.42 -26.25
N GLN A 147 -13.34 10.53 -26.88
CA GLN A 147 -12.38 9.67 -26.20
C GLN A 147 -11.22 10.46 -25.56
N ASP A 148 -10.73 11.51 -26.23
CA ASP A 148 -9.60 12.30 -25.75
C ASP A 148 -10.01 13.16 -24.55
N GLU A 149 -11.23 13.69 -24.57
CA GLU A 149 -11.81 14.43 -23.44
C GLU A 149 -11.99 13.52 -22.22
N LEU A 150 -12.54 12.31 -22.41
CA LEU A 150 -12.69 11.33 -21.33
C LEU A 150 -11.34 10.88 -20.76
N LEU A 151 -10.34 10.67 -21.62
CA LEU A 151 -8.97 10.38 -21.19
C LEU A 151 -8.37 11.54 -20.39
N GLY A 152 -8.59 12.78 -20.82
CA GLY A 152 -8.16 13.99 -20.11
C GLY A 152 -8.77 14.11 -18.71
N LEU A 153 -10.00 13.65 -18.51
CA LEU A 153 -10.64 13.64 -17.18
C LEU A 153 -9.99 12.65 -16.20
N VAL A 154 -9.30 11.62 -16.69
CA VAL A 154 -8.71 10.55 -15.85
C VAL A 154 -7.18 10.49 -15.90
N SER A 155 -6.51 11.19 -16.82
CA SER A 155 -5.06 11.11 -17.01
C SER A 155 -4.25 11.69 -15.84
N ASN A 156 -4.82 12.62 -15.08
CA ASN A 156 -4.19 13.19 -13.89
C ASN A 156 -4.56 12.39 -12.64
N PHE A 157 -3.75 11.38 -12.31
CA PHE A 157 -3.98 10.47 -11.19
C PHE A 157 -3.95 11.17 -9.83
N GLN A 158 -3.17 12.25 -9.71
CA GLN A 158 -3.01 13.02 -8.47
C GLN A 158 -4.33 13.67 -8.02
N GLN A 159 -5.26 13.92 -8.95
CA GLN A 159 -6.59 14.43 -8.59
C GLN A 159 -7.43 13.39 -7.82
N PHE A 160 -7.03 12.12 -7.81
CA PHE A 160 -7.70 11.03 -7.10
C PHE A 160 -6.99 10.63 -5.79
N THR A 161 -5.91 11.32 -5.41
CA THR A 161 -5.14 10.99 -4.20
C THR A 161 -5.53 11.81 -2.98
N GLY A 162 -6.55 12.68 -3.08
CA GLY A 162 -6.96 13.55 -1.99
C GLY A 162 -5.80 14.39 -1.46
N ARG A 163 -5.50 14.29 -0.17
CA ARG A 163 -4.40 15.01 0.52
C ARG A 163 -3.16 14.14 0.77
N ALA A 164 -2.97 13.04 0.02
CA ALA A 164 -1.93 12.06 0.36
C ALA A 164 -0.51 12.67 0.42
N ALA A 165 -0.19 13.60 -0.47
CA ALA A 165 1.13 14.25 -0.51
C ALA A 165 1.33 15.20 0.69
N GLU A 166 0.31 15.99 1.02
CA GLU A 166 0.30 16.90 2.16
C GLU A 166 0.40 16.11 3.46
N GLN A 167 -0.42 15.07 3.63
CA GLN A 167 -0.41 14.20 4.81
C GLN A 167 0.95 13.52 5.02
N THR A 168 1.60 13.10 3.93
CA THR A 168 2.94 12.51 3.99
C THR A 168 3.96 13.53 4.47
N SER A 169 3.94 14.75 3.90
CA SER A 169 4.87 15.82 4.27
C SER A 169 4.66 16.27 5.71
N GLU A 170 3.41 16.51 6.11
CA GLU A 170 3.02 16.86 7.49
C GLU A 170 3.52 15.80 8.49
N PHE A 171 3.31 14.51 8.20
CA PHE A 171 3.78 13.43 9.08
C PHE A 171 5.31 13.36 9.18
N LEU A 172 6.01 13.55 8.06
CA LEU A 172 7.47 13.57 8.06
C LEU A 172 8.01 14.72 8.91
N ASP A 173 7.47 15.92 8.73
CA ASP A 173 7.93 17.14 9.40
C ASP A 173 7.58 17.18 10.88
N GLU A 174 6.37 16.77 11.25
CA GLU A 174 5.85 16.89 12.60
C GLU A 174 6.21 15.69 13.50
N VAL A 175 6.41 14.51 12.91
CA VAL A 175 6.61 13.26 13.68
C VAL A 175 7.97 12.64 13.41
N VAL A 176 8.30 12.36 12.15
CA VAL A 176 9.49 11.55 11.82
C VAL A 176 10.78 12.33 12.03
N HIS A 177 10.91 13.52 11.44
CA HIS A 177 12.11 14.34 11.53
C HIS A 177 12.46 14.77 12.96
N PRO A 178 11.52 15.14 13.85
CA PRO A 178 11.83 15.39 15.26
C PRO A 178 12.40 14.16 15.98
N VAL A 179 11.85 12.97 15.74
CA VAL A 179 12.36 11.73 16.33
C VAL A 179 13.76 11.40 15.82
N LEU A 180 14.00 11.51 14.51
CA LEU A 180 15.31 11.27 13.92
C LEU A 180 16.37 12.26 14.43
N ARG A 181 16.02 13.55 14.53
CA ARG A 181 16.92 14.58 15.08
C ARG A 181 17.33 14.27 16.52
N LYS A 182 16.42 13.73 17.34
CA LYS A 182 16.74 13.33 18.73
C LYS A 182 17.82 12.25 18.80
N TYR A 183 17.91 11.39 17.79
CA TYR A 183 18.85 10.27 17.74
C TYR A 183 19.87 10.43 16.60
N SER A 184 20.17 11.66 16.18
CA SER A 184 21.04 11.93 15.03
C SER A 184 22.40 11.24 15.14
N ASP A 185 22.96 11.19 16.34
CA ASP A 185 24.27 10.58 16.63
C ASP A 185 24.28 9.05 16.45
N LEU A 186 23.09 8.42 16.41
CA LEU A 186 22.92 6.98 16.22
C LEU A 186 22.51 6.61 14.78
N CYS A 187 22.11 7.58 13.95
CA CYS A 187 21.58 7.32 12.62
C CYS A 187 22.64 6.81 11.62
N GLY A 188 23.93 7.06 11.87
CA GLY A 188 25.04 6.62 11.01
C GLY A 188 24.89 7.05 9.54
N ASP A 189 25.68 6.43 8.66
CA ASP A 189 25.63 6.65 7.20
C ASP A 189 24.68 5.66 6.50
N ILE A 190 23.45 5.51 7.02
CA ILE A 190 22.45 4.63 6.38
C ILE A 190 21.75 5.40 5.26
N ASP A 191 22.13 5.10 4.02
CA ASP A 191 21.40 5.54 2.83
C ASP A 191 20.17 4.64 2.60
N ALA A 192 18.99 5.21 2.80
CA ALA A 192 17.70 4.57 2.51
C ALA A 192 16.95 5.30 1.37
N SER A 193 17.69 5.92 0.45
CA SER A 193 17.11 6.57 -0.72
C SER A 193 16.40 5.55 -1.61
N LEU A 194 15.22 5.95 -2.10
CA LEU A 194 14.39 5.12 -2.95
C LEU A 194 14.91 5.15 -4.39
N GLN A 195 15.11 4.00 -5.01
CA GLN A 195 15.38 3.92 -6.44
C GLN A 195 14.06 3.83 -7.21
N VAL A 196 13.74 4.88 -7.96
CA VAL A 196 12.51 5.03 -8.77
C VAL A 196 12.81 4.91 -10.26
#